data_AF-A0A954X1Q1-F1
#
_entry.id   AF-A0A954X1Q1-F1
#
_cell.length_a   1.000
_cell.length_b   1.000
_cell.length_c   1.000
_cell.angle_alpha   90.00
_cell.angle_beta   90.00
_cell.angle_gamma   90.00
#
_symmetry.space_group_name_H-M   'P 1'
#
loop_
_entity.id
_entity.type
_entity.pdbx_description
1 polymer ?
#
loop_
_entity_poly.entity_id
_entity_poly.type
_entity_poly.pdbx_seq_one_letter_code
_entity_poly.pdbx_strand_id
1 'polypeptide(L)'
;WHSVFAPKDDSKPIVTPSEVCIHIGMVFVAVGGFWAVVAKNGTEAFGYSYDIVRLTGVHFHFAGLGLPVIAANVVKRLPRRIGWTISAAVLLGIPLVGVGIVASPTIEIVGVILLTLGCVSVAGYQIWLAARANEPATLIYLCVSSLALFVGMTLAMIYAWGEFTNHQRLPIPTMAATHGLANGLGFTLCGLLGWRRVANVDSRARAGQAPARILCR
;
A
#
# COMPACT_ATOMS: atom_id res chain seq x y z
N TRP A 1 15.77 9.44 32.89
CA TRP A 1 15.79 8.24 33.75
C TRP A 1 14.42 7.89 34.34
N HIS A 2 13.56 8.84 34.74
CA HIS A 2 12.22 8.54 35.27
C HIS A 2 11.12 8.17 34.24
N SER A 3 11.37 8.30 32.93
CA SER A 3 10.37 7.96 31.89
C SER A 3 10.46 6.52 31.37
N VAL A 4 11.47 5.74 31.79
CA VAL A 4 11.71 4.37 31.31
C VAL A 4 10.87 3.33 32.09
N PHE A 5 10.43 3.69 33.30
CA PHE A 5 9.64 2.82 34.19
C PHE A 5 8.22 3.34 34.43
N ALA A 6 7.70 4.19 33.54
CA ALA A 6 6.28 4.48 33.55
C ALA A 6 5.52 3.13 33.35
N PRO A 7 4.56 2.77 34.21
CA PRO A 7 3.79 1.55 34.04
C PRO A 7 3.23 1.52 32.62
N LYS A 8 3.53 0.45 31.88
CA LYS A 8 2.84 0.21 30.61
C LYS A 8 1.36 0.08 30.95
N ASP A 9 0.54 0.91 30.33
CA ASP A 9 -0.90 0.81 30.40
C ASP A 9 -1.33 -0.49 29.69
N ASP A 10 -1.48 -1.56 30.48
CA ASP A 10 -1.82 -2.91 30.04
C ASP A 10 -3.23 -3.01 29.39
N SER A 11 -3.98 -1.91 29.37
CA SER A 11 -5.27 -1.82 28.67
C SER A 11 -5.13 -1.61 27.16
N LYS A 12 -3.94 -1.23 26.66
CA LYS A 12 -3.71 -1.03 25.23
C LYS A 12 -3.39 -2.37 24.54
N PRO A 13 -4.04 -2.69 23.41
CA PRO A 13 -3.72 -3.90 22.66
C PRO A 13 -2.23 -3.91 22.29
N ILE A 14 -1.57 -5.06 22.50
CA ILE A 14 -0.12 -5.26 22.34
C ILE A 14 0.37 -4.83 20.94
N VAL A 15 -0.48 -4.94 19.91
CA VAL A 15 -0.21 -4.43 18.55
C VAL A 15 -1.49 -3.91 17.88
N THR A 16 -1.41 -2.73 17.27
CA THR A 16 -2.49 -2.13 16.46
C THR A 16 -2.39 -2.53 14.98
N PRO A 17 -3.51 -2.51 14.20
CA PRO A 17 -3.46 -2.76 12.75
C PRO A 17 -2.47 -1.84 12.03
N SER A 18 -2.38 -0.58 12.48
CA SER A 18 -1.45 0.41 11.93
C SER A 18 0.00 0.00 12.13
N GLU A 19 0.38 -0.46 13.33
CA GLU A 19 1.75 -0.91 13.61
C GLU A 19 2.09 -2.17 12.80
N VAL A 20 1.15 -3.11 12.66
CA VAL A 20 1.35 -4.29 11.80
C VAL A 20 1.63 -3.89 10.36
N CYS A 21 0.87 -2.95 9.80
CA CYS A 21 1.13 -2.44 8.45
C CYS A 21 2.55 -1.90 8.30
N ILE A 22 3.03 -1.10 9.27
CA ILE A 22 4.40 -0.57 9.22
C ILE A 22 5.43 -1.69 9.33
N HIS A 23 5.30 -2.61 10.28
CA HIS A 23 6.25 -3.70 10.47
C HIS A 23 6.32 -4.61 9.25
N ILE A 24 5.18 -5.01 8.68
CA ILE A 24 5.15 -5.83 7.47
C ILE A 24 5.69 -5.06 6.25
N GLY A 25 5.43 -3.76 6.15
CA GLY A 25 6.05 -2.91 5.13
C GLY A 25 7.59 -2.92 5.19
N MET A 26 8.17 -2.90 6.40
CA MET A 26 9.63 -3.03 6.57
C MET A 26 10.15 -4.43 6.18
N VAL A 27 9.37 -5.49 6.45
CA VAL A 27 9.69 -6.85 5.96
C VAL A 27 9.68 -6.88 4.43
N PHE A 28 8.71 -6.23 3.78
CA PHE A 28 8.66 -6.12 2.33
C PHE A 28 9.86 -5.38 1.74
N VAL A 29 10.41 -4.37 2.42
CA VAL A 29 11.68 -3.74 2.03
C VAL A 29 12.83 -4.76 2.08
N ALA A 30 12.93 -5.57 3.13
CA ALA A 30 13.96 -6.61 3.22
C ALA A 30 13.83 -7.65 2.08
N VAL A 31 12.60 -8.05 1.75
CA VAL A 31 12.30 -8.91 0.59
C VAL A 31 12.72 -8.23 -0.72
N GLY A 32 12.41 -6.94 -0.89
CA GLY A 32 12.87 -6.17 -2.05
C GLY A 32 14.40 -6.10 -2.15
N GLY A 33 15.09 -5.95 -1.02
CA GLY A 33 16.55 -5.96 -0.94
C GLY A 33 17.15 -7.30 -1.34
N PHE A 34 16.56 -8.41 -0.90
CA PHE A 34 16.92 -9.75 -1.35
C PHE A 34 16.80 -9.87 -2.87
N TRP A 35 15.66 -9.48 -3.45
CA TRP A 35 15.44 -9.53 -4.89
C TRP A 35 16.38 -8.59 -5.68
N ALA A 36 16.75 -7.44 -5.12
CA ALA A 36 17.72 -6.54 -5.75
C ALA A 36 19.13 -7.17 -5.82
N VAL A 37 19.53 -7.93 -4.80
CA VAL A 37 20.80 -8.69 -4.81
C VAL A 37 20.76 -9.80 -5.88
N VAL A 38 19.67 -10.57 -5.93
CA VAL A 38 19.46 -11.60 -6.96
C VAL A 38 19.50 -10.99 -8.37
N ALA A 39 18.78 -9.89 -8.57
CA ALA A 39 18.75 -9.15 -9.83
C ALA A 39 20.14 -8.67 -10.27
N LYS A 40 20.96 -8.16 -9.33
CA LYS A 40 22.32 -7.69 -9.63
C LYS A 40 23.22 -8.81 -10.16
N ASN A 41 22.99 -10.05 -9.73
CA ASN A 41 23.78 -11.20 -10.16
C ASN A 41 23.36 -11.75 -11.54
N GLY A 42 22.39 -11.14 -12.22
CA GLY A 42 21.98 -11.55 -13.57
C GLY A 42 21.22 -12.87 -13.61
N THR A 43 20.77 -13.38 -12.46
CA THR A 43 20.19 -14.73 -12.36
C THR A 43 18.67 -14.70 -12.45
N GLU A 44 18.12 -15.57 -13.28
CA GLU A 44 16.75 -16.07 -13.09
C GLU A 44 16.67 -16.84 -11.78
N ALA A 45 15.57 -16.71 -11.04
CA ALA A 45 15.46 -17.33 -9.73
C ALA A 45 14.01 -17.69 -9.41
N PHE A 46 13.81 -18.85 -8.77
CA PHE A 46 12.51 -19.32 -8.28
C PHE A 46 11.40 -19.34 -9.35
N GLY A 47 11.75 -19.62 -10.61
CA GLY A 47 10.78 -19.67 -11.74
C GLY A 47 10.43 -18.30 -12.33
N TYR A 48 11.03 -17.22 -11.84
CA TYR A 48 10.86 -15.88 -12.42
C TYR A 48 11.89 -15.59 -13.50
N SER A 49 11.44 -15.01 -14.61
CA SER A 49 12.33 -14.42 -15.61
C SER A 49 13.11 -13.24 -15.03
N TYR A 50 14.27 -12.95 -15.63
CA TYR A 50 15.14 -11.86 -15.18
C TYR A 50 14.43 -10.50 -15.07
N ASP A 51 13.52 -10.19 -16.01
CA ASP A 51 12.74 -8.96 -15.97
C ASP A 51 11.79 -8.93 -14.76
N ILE A 52 11.11 -10.04 -14.45
CA ILE A 52 10.24 -10.11 -13.28
C ILE A 52 11.05 -10.04 -11.99
N VAL A 53 12.23 -10.66 -11.92
CA VAL A 53 13.15 -10.57 -10.77
C VAL A 53 13.51 -9.11 -10.46
N ARG A 54 13.92 -8.34 -11.49
CA ARG A 54 14.27 -6.91 -11.33
C ARG A 54 13.07 -6.07 -10.92
N LEU A 55 11.94 -6.26 -11.60
CA LEU A 55 10.72 -5.51 -11.33
C LEU A 55 10.19 -5.80 -9.93
N THR A 56 10.27 -7.04 -9.47
CA THR A 56 9.93 -7.46 -8.10
C THR A 56 10.75 -6.70 -7.08
N GLY A 57 12.08 -6.62 -7.24
CA GLY A 57 12.95 -5.84 -6.36
C GLY A 57 12.51 -4.38 -6.22
N VAL A 58 12.25 -3.69 -7.34
CA VAL A 58 11.79 -2.29 -7.34
C VAL A 58 10.39 -2.17 -6.73
N HIS A 59 9.48 -3.07 -7.10
CA HIS A 59 8.09 -3.05 -6.66
C HIS A 59 7.97 -3.19 -5.13
N PHE A 60 8.73 -4.10 -4.52
CA PHE A 60 8.74 -4.29 -3.07
C PHE A 60 9.30 -3.08 -2.30
N HIS A 61 10.21 -2.29 -2.88
CA HIS A 61 10.70 -1.07 -2.25
C HIS A 61 9.71 0.11 -2.35
N PHE A 62 9.02 0.25 -3.48
CA PHE A 62 8.06 1.34 -3.67
C PHE A 62 6.66 0.97 -3.20
N ALA A 63 5.99 0.04 -3.89
CA ALA A 63 4.63 -0.37 -3.56
C ALA A 63 4.60 -1.22 -2.28
N GLY A 64 5.58 -2.11 -2.09
CA GLY A 64 5.69 -2.95 -0.89
C GLY A 64 5.91 -2.16 0.41
N LEU A 65 6.49 -0.96 0.37
CA LEU A 65 6.56 -0.07 1.53
C LEU A 65 5.44 0.97 1.54
N GLY A 66 5.21 1.62 0.40
CA GLY A 66 4.29 2.75 0.26
C GLY A 66 2.86 2.37 0.60
N LEU A 67 2.37 1.24 0.09
CA LEU A 67 1.00 0.80 0.34
C LEU A 67 0.78 0.47 1.83
N PRO A 68 1.61 -0.32 2.53
CA PRO A 68 1.45 -0.52 3.97
C PRO A 68 1.56 0.77 4.80
N VAL A 69 2.45 1.70 4.45
CA VAL A 69 2.57 2.99 5.16
C VAL A 69 1.31 3.84 4.99
N ILE A 70 0.76 3.92 3.78
CA ILE A 70 -0.48 4.63 3.51
C ILE A 70 -1.67 3.93 4.19
N ALA A 71 -1.74 2.59 4.11
CA ALA A 71 -2.76 1.80 4.79
C ALA A 71 -2.73 2.00 6.30
N ALA A 72 -1.55 2.05 6.94
CA ALA A 72 -1.39 2.36 8.36
C ALA A 72 -2.08 3.68 8.74
N ASN A 73 -1.93 4.70 7.89
CA ASN A 73 -2.56 6.01 8.10
C ASN A 73 -4.09 5.98 7.93
N VAL A 74 -4.62 5.13 7.06
CA VAL A 74 -6.06 4.90 6.92
C VAL A 74 -6.59 4.14 8.14
N VAL A 75 -6.04 2.97 8.44
CA VAL A 75 -6.62 2.05 9.43
C VAL A 75 -6.54 2.57 10.86
N LYS A 76 -5.58 3.45 11.18
CA LYS A 76 -5.53 4.13 12.48
C LYS A 76 -6.72 5.07 12.73
N ARG A 77 -7.50 5.40 11.70
CA ARG A 77 -8.68 6.27 11.75
C ARG A 77 -9.99 5.52 11.47
N LEU A 78 -9.94 4.19 11.49
CA LEU A 78 -11.11 3.34 11.28
C LEU A 78 -11.42 2.52 12.54
N PRO A 79 -12.68 2.07 12.70
CA PRO A 79 -13.01 1.10 13.73
C PRO A 79 -12.10 -0.13 13.64
N ARG A 80 -11.64 -0.64 14.79
CA ARG A 80 -10.61 -1.69 14.87
C ARG A 80 -10.88 -2.89 13.97
N ARG A 81 -12.11 -3.40 13.92
CA ARG A 81 -12.47 -4.55 13.06
C ARG A 81 -12.26 -4.24 11.58
N ILE A 82 -12.75 -3.09 11.11
CA ILE A 82 -12.62 -2.64 9.72
C ILE A 82 -11.14 -2.42 9.38
N GLY A 83 -10.39 -1.76 10.28
CA GLY A 83 -8.96 -1.57 10.14
C GLY A 83 -8.20 -2.88 9.94
N TRP A 84 -8.48 -3.90 10.75
CA TRP A 84 -7.88 -5.23 10.58
C TRP A 84 -8.25 -5.88 9.24
N THR A 85 -9.52 -5.84 8.83
CA THR A 85 -9.95 -6.44 7.56
C THR A 85 -9.23 -5.81 6.36
N ILE A 86 -9.14 -4.47 6.33
CA ILE A 86 -8.45 -3.75 5.24
C ILE A 86 -6.94 -4.03 5.29
N SER A 87 -6.32 -3.96 6.47
CA SER A 87 -4.91 -4.30 6.65
C SER A 87 -4.62 -5.72 6.18
N ALA A 88 -5.43 -6.71 6.58
CA ALA A 88 -5.24 -8.10 6.19
C ALA A 88 -5.35 -8.28 4.67
N ALA A 89 -6.36 -7.67 4.03
CA ALA A 89 -6.53 -7.73 2.58
C ALA A 89 -5.31 -7.17 1.82
N VAL A 90 -4.79 -6.02 2.26
CA VAL A 90 -3.58 -5.41 1.68
C VAL A 90 -2.34 -6.27 1.92
N LEU A 91 -2.09 -6.68 3.17
CA LEU A 91 -0.83 -7.32 3.56
C LEU A 91 -0.74 -8.78 3.12
N LEU A 92 -1.87 -9.49 3.03
CA LEU A 92 -1.92 -10.87 2.52
C LEU A 92 -2.05 -10.91 0.99
N GLY A 93 -2.68 -9.90 0.39
CA GLY A 93 -2.82 -9.81 -1.07
C GLY A 93 -1.47 -9.78 -1.77
N ILE A 94 -0.53 -8.94 -1.31
CA ILE A 94 0.82 -8.80 -1.90
C ILE A 94 1.57 -10.15 -2.03
N PRO A 95 1.79 -10.92 -0.95
CA PRO A 95 2.49 -12.21 -1.06
C PRO A 95 1.67 -13.24 -1.83
N LEU A 96 0.34 -13.21 -1.75
CA LEU A 96 -0.51 -14.16 -2.49
C LEU A 96 -0.41 -13.95 -4.00
N VAL A 97 -0.37 -12.70 -4.47
CA VAL A 97 -0.09 -12.37 -5.87
C VAL A 97 1.29 -12.88 -6.28
N GLY A 98 2.33 -12.61 -5.48
CA GLY A 98 3.68 -13.10 -5.76
C GLY A 98 3.75 -14.63 -5.88
N VAL A 99 3.15 -15.36 -4.92
CA VAL A 99 3.09 -16.83 -4.99
C VAL A 99 2.29 -17.28 -6.22
N GLY A 100 1.18 -16.60 -6.53
CA GLY A 100 0.32 -16.92 -7.66
C GLY A 100 1.02 -16.88 -9.01
N ILE A 101 1.82 -15.83 -9.26
CA ILE A 101 2.56 -15.64 -10.52
C ILE A 101 3.46 -16.86 -10.84
N VAL A 102 4.01 -17.54 -9.82
CA VAL A 102 4.88 -18.71 -10.02
C VAL A 102 4.12 -20.03 -9.93
N ALA A 103 3.16 -20.12 -9.02
CA ALA A 103 2.57 -21.40 -8.64
C ALA A 103 1.26 -21.71 -9.37
N SER A 104 0.38 -20.73 -9.56
CA SER A 104 -0.96 -20.96 -10.11
C SER A 104 -1.68 -19.66 -10.48
N PRO A 105 -2.22 -19.54 -11.71
CA PRO A 105 -3.09 -18.42 -12.10
C PRO A 105 -4.34 -18.28 -11.22
N THR A 106 -4.81 -19.37 -10.60
CA THR A 106 -5.95 -19.33 -9.66
C THR A 106 -5.57 -18.63 -8.35
N ILE A 107 -4.37 -18.90 -7.85
CA ILE A 107 -3.84 -18.23 -6.65
C ILE A 107 -3.60 -16.75 -6.96
N GLU A 108 -3.06 -16.45 -8.15
CA GLU A 108 -2.83 -15.08 -8.60
C GLU A 108 -4.13 -14.26 -8.59
N ILE A 109 -5.17 -14.73 -9.27
CA ILE A 109 -6.43 -13.97 -9.37
C ILE A 109 -7.09 -13.77 -8.00
N VAL A 110 -7.05 -14.77 -7.10
CA VAL A 110 -7.55 -14.61 -5.73
C VAL A 110 -6.73 -13.57 -4.96
N GLY A 111 -5.41 -13.61 -5.10
CA GLY A 111 -4.49 -12.61 -4.54
C GLY A 111 -4.79 -11.20 -5.04
N VAL A 112 -4.99 -11.03 -6.35
CA VAL A 112 -5.27 -9.72 -6.96
C VAL A 112 -6.65 -9.21 -6.53
N ILE A 113 -7.68 -10.06 -6.45
CA ILE A 113 -9.00 -9.66 -5.95
C ILE A 113 -8.90 -9.18 -4.51
N LEU A 114 -8.24 -9.97 -3.64
CA LEU A 114 -8.08 -9.62 -2.23
C LEU A 114 -7.33 -8.29 -2.07
N LEU A 115 -6.22 -8.13 -2.77
CA LEU A 115 -5.43 -6.90 -2.77
C LEU A 115 -6.25 -5.71 -3.29
N THR A 116 -7.00 -5.90 -4.37
CA THR A 116 -7.85 -4.87 -4.98
C THR A 116 -8.91 -4.37 -4.02
N LEU A 117 -9.58 -5.27 -3.28
CA LEU A 117 -10.57 -4.88 -2.28
C LEU A 117 -9.94 -4.03 -1.16
N GLY A 118 -8.75 -4.40 -0.69
CA GLY A 118 -7.98 -3.62 0.28
C GLY A 118 -7.61 -2.23 -0.26
N CYS A 119 -7.06 -2.18 -1.47
CA CYS A 119 -6.64 -0.95 -2.14
C CYS A 119 -7.80 0.00 -2.44
N VAL A 120 -8.94 -0.52 -2.93
CA VAL A 120 -10.15 0.28 -3.17
C VAL A 120 -10.69 0.85 -1.86
N SER A 121 -10.62 0.10 -0.76
CA SER A 121 -11.01 0.61 0.57
C SER A 121 -10.09 1.75 1.02
N VAL A 122 -8.77 1.62 0.81
CA VAL A 122 -7.79 2.68 1.09
C VAL A 122 -8.03 3.92 0.22
N ALA A 123 -8.24 3.75 -1.09
CA ALA A 123 -8.56 4.84 -2.01
C ALA A 123 -9.87 5.55 -1.64
N GLY A 124 -10.93 4.79 -1.34
CA GLY A 124 -12.21 5.34 -0.90
C GLY A 124 -12.09 6.19 0.35
N TYR A 125 -11.31 5.73 1.34
CA TYR A 125 -11.05 6.52 2.54
C TYR A 125 -10.24 7.78 2.25
N GLN A 126 -9.22 7.70 1.40
CA GLN A 126 -8.43 8.87 0.99
C GLN A 126 -9.31 9.93 0.32
N ILE A 127 -10.22 9.54 -0.58
CA ILE A 127 -11.18 10.45 -1.24
C ILE A 127 -12.14 11.08 -0.23
N TRP A 128 -12.70 10.27 0.68
CA TRP A 128 -13.58 10.75 1.74
C TRP A 128 -12.87 11.77 2.65
N LEU A 129 -11.60 11.52 2.98
CA LEU A 129 -10.80 12.42 3.80
C LEU A 129 -10.45 13.70 3.04
N ALA A 130 -10.08 13.58 1.76
CA ALA A 130 -9.77 14.70 0.87
C ALA A 130 -10.96 15.66 0.74
N ALA A 131 -12.17 15.14 0.56
CA ALA A 131 -13.40 15.93 0.48
C ALA A 131 -13.72 16.70 1.77
N ARG A 132 -13.18 16.26 2.91
CA ARG A 132 -13.33 16.92 4.22
C ARG A 132 -12.16 17.84 4.56
N ALA A 133 -11.09 17.78 3.78
CA ALA A 133 -9.96 18.68 3.93
C ALA A 133 -10.27 20.01 3.24
N ASN A 134 -10.23 21.12 4.00
CA ASN A 134 -10.30 22.49 3.48
C ASN A 134 -8.89 22.97 3.10
N GLU A 135 -8.11 22.09 2.46
CA GLU A 135 -6.73 22.39 2.06
C GLU A 135 -6.53 21.84 0.64
N PRO A 136 -6.48 22.73 -0.39
CA PRO A 136 -6.50 22.31 -1.79
C PRO A 136 -5.39 21.32 -2.16
N ALA A 137 -4.18 21.49 -1.60
CA ALA A 137 -3.08 20.59 -1.90
C ALA A 137 -3.32 19.18 -1.33
N THR A 138 -3.83 19.05 -0.10
CA THR A 138 -4.23 17.75 0.48
C THR A 138 -5.28 17.07 -0.39
N LEU A 139 -6.28 17.82 -0.86
CA LEU A 139 -7.30 17.30 -1.76
C LEU A 139 -6.66 16.74 -3.05
N ILE A 140 -5.82 17.54 -3.72
CA ILE A 140 -5.17 17.15 -4.97
C ILE A 140 -4.31 15.89 -4.76
N TYR A 141 -3.42 15.89 -3.76
CA TYR A 141 -2.51 14.78 -3.54
C TYR A 141 -3.24 13.47 -3.22
N LEU A 142 -4.25 13.51 -2.35
CA LEU A 142 -5.01 12.32 -1.97
C LEU A 142 -5.91 11.83 -3.11
N CYS A 143 -6.51 12.72 -3.90
CA CYS A 143 -7.30 12.34 -5.07
C CYS A 143 -6.45 11.72 -6.18
N VAL A 144 -5.30 12.32 -6.52
CA VAL A 144 -4.35 11.77 -7.51
C VAL A 144 -3.84 10.41 -7.05
N SER A 145 -3.47 10.30 -5.76
CA SER A 145 -3.07 9.02 -5.15
C SER A 145 -4.15 7.94 -5.32
N SER A 146 -5.40 8.29 -5.00
CA SER A 146 -6.53 7.36 -5.06
C SER A 146 -6.87 6.92 -6.48
N LEU A 147 -6.86 7.86 -7.43
CA LEU A 147 -7.12 7.57 -8.83
C LEU A 147 -6.02 6.68 -9.42
N ALA A 148 -4.75 6.99 -9.11
CA ALA A 148 -3.62 6.19 -9.56
C ALA A 148 -3.66 4.76 -9.00
N LEU A 149 -4.04 4.60 -7.72
CA LEU A 149 -4.24 3.28 -7.13
C LEU A 149 -5.37 2.51 -7.83
N PHE A 150 -6.47 3.17 -8.14
CA PHE A 150 -7.59 2.55 -8.86
C PHE A 150 -7.19 2.09 -10.28
N VAL A 151 -6.46 2.94 -11.02
CA VAL A 151 -5.90 2.59 -12.33
C VAL A 151 -4.93 1.41 -12.20
N GLY A 152 -4.02 1.45 -11.22
CA GLY A 152 -3.07 0.38 -10.96
C GLY A 152 -3.76 -0.96 -10.71
N MET A 153 -4.81 -0.97 -9.89
CA MET A 153 -5.55 -2.20 -9.58
C MET A 153 -6.43 -2.68 -10.72
N THR A 154 -6.95 -1.77 -11.56
CA THR A 154 -7.64 -2.14 -12.79
C THR A 154 -6.70 -2.86 -13.75
N LEU A 155 -5.48 -2.34 -13.95
CA LEU A 155 -4.46 -3.00 -14.78
C LEU A 155 -4.07 -4.37 -14.21
N ALA A 156 -3.92 -4.49 -12.90
CA ALA A 156 -3.61 -5.78 -12.25
C ALA A 156 -4.74 -6.80 -12.43
N MET A 157 -5.99 -6.38 -12.29
CA MET A 157 -7.15 -7.25 -12.53
C MET A 157 -7.23 -7.71 -13.99
N ILE A 158 -6.99 -6.80 -14.95
CA ILE A 158 -6.96 -7.16 -16.38
C ILE A 158 -5.86 -8.19 -16.65
N TYR A 159 -4.67 -7.98 -16.09
CA TYR A 159 -3.54 -8.89 -16.26
C TYR A 159 -3.85 -10.28 -15.69
N ALA A 160 -4.25 -10.36 -14.42
CA ALA A 160 -4.52 -11.63 -13.74
C ALA A 160 -5.72 -12.37 -14.35
N TRP A 161 -6.73 -11.65 -14.85
CA TRP A 161 -7.83 -12.25 -15.58
C TRP A 161 -7.35 -12.86 -16.92
N GLY A 162 -6.48 -12.16 -17.64
CA GLY A 162 -5.87 -12.66 -18.87
C GLY A 162 -5.07 -13.94 -18.63
N GLU A 163 -4.30 -13.98 -17.54
CA GLU A 163 -3.54 -15.16 -17.14
C GLU A 163 -4.45 -16.33 -16.76
N PHE A 164 -5.45 -16.08 -15.90
CA PHE A 164 -6.42 -17.08 -15.45
C PHE A 164 -7.22 -17.71 -16.60
N THR A 165 -7.55 -16.92 -17.62
CA THR A 165 -8.32 -17.38 -18.78
C THR A 165 -7.45 -17.85 -19.95
N ASN A 166 -6.11 -17.80 -19.84
CA ASN A 166 -5.18 -18.03 -20.95
C ASN A 166 -5.39 -17.11 -22.18
N HIS A 167 -5.95 -15.91 -21.96
CA HIS A 167 -6.16 -14.90 -22.99
C HIS A 167 -5.37 -13.62 -22.65
N GLN A 168 -4.07 -13.77 -22.40
CA GLN A 168 -3.22 -12.64 -22.01
C GLN A 168 -3.02 -11.67 -23.18
N ARG A 169 -3.47 -10.42 -22.98
CA ARG A 169 -3.38 -9.33 -23.98
C ARG A 169 -2.53 -8.16 -23.51
N LEU A 170 -2.13 -8.14 -22.24
CA LEU A 170 -1.32 -7.08 -21.67
C LEU A 170 0.13 -7.57 -21.51
N PRO A 171 1.06 -7.14 -22.39
CA PRO A 171 2.45 -7.57 -22.30
C PRO A 171 3.10 -7.11 -21.00
N ILE A 172 4.00 -7.94 -20.45
CA ILE A 172 4.72 -7.66 -19.20
C ILE A 172 5.40 -6.28 -19.20
N PRO A 173 6.12 -5.84 -20.26
CA PRO A 173 6.74 -4.52 -20.27
C PRO A 173 5.73 -3.37 -20.16
N THR A 174 4.59 -3.50 -20.84
CA THR A 174 3.51 -2.49 -20.82
C THR A 174 2.84 -2.46 -19.45
N MET A 175 2.54 -3.62 -18.88
CA MET A 175 2.01 -3.75 -17.53
C MET A 175 2.96 -3.09 -16.53
N ALA A 176 4.23 -3.50 -16.53
CA ALA A 176 5.25 -2.99 -15.62
C ALA A 176 5.42 -1.47 -15.71
N ALA A 177 5.48 -0.90 -16.92
CA ALA A 177 5.63 0.53 -17.12
C ALA A 177 4.40 1.31 -16.62
N THR A 178 3.20 0.93 -17.06
CA THR A 178 1.96 1.68 -16.74
C THR A 178 1.54 1.51 -15.29
N HIS A 179 1.52 0.26 -14.80
CA HIS A 179 1.20 -0.05 -13.41
C HIS A 179 2.27 0.49 -12.45
N GLY A 180 3.55 0.34 -12.80
CA GLY A 180 4.67 0.85 -12.01
C GLY A 180 4.67 2.37 -11.90
N LEU A 181 4.41 3.09 -13.00
CA LEU A 181 4.30 4.55 -13.00
C LEU A 181 3.11 5.03 -12.15
N ALA A 182 1.94 4.42 -12.35
CA ALA A 182 0.74 4.73 -11.58
C ALA A 182 0.98 4.51 -10.07
N ASN A 183 1.53 3.36 -9.69
CA ASN A 183 1.71 3.03 -8.29
C ASN A 183 2.89 3.74 -7.62
N GLY A 184 3.98 3.99 -8.34
CA GLY A 184 5.16 4.67 -7.83
C GLY A 184 4.96 6.18 -7.68
N LEU A 185 4.70 6.88 -8.79
CA LEU A 185 4.57 8.34 -8.77
C LEU A 185 3.17 8.80 -8.40
N GLY A 186 2.14 8.16 -8.96
CA GLY A 186 0.76 8.54 -8.70
C GLY A 186 0.33 8.20 -7.27
N PHE A 187 0.29 6.91 -6.94
CA PHE A 187 -0.19 6.45 -5.63
C PHE A 187 0.81 6.72 -4.51
N THR A 188 2.03 6.18 -4.60
CA THR A 188 2.96 6.20 -3.46
C THR A 188 3.46 7.60 -3.16
N LEU A 189 4.03 8.30 -4.14
CA LEU A 189 4.56 9.66 -3.92
C LEU A 189 3.46 10.65 -3.53
N CYS A 190 2.37 10.77 -4.32
CA CYS A 190 1.30 11.71 -3.95
C CYS A 190 0.61 11.31 -2.65
N GLY A 191 0.42 10.01 -2.39
CA GLY A 191 -0.18 9.52 -1.15
C GLY A 191 0.66 9.91 0.07
N LEU A 192 1.97 9.69 0.04
CA LEU A 192 2.87 10.09 1.12
C LEU A 192 2.88 11.61 1.34
N LEU A 193 2.89 12.40 0.27
CA LEU A 193 2.81 13.86 0.35
C LEU A 193 1.47 14.32 0.96
N GLY A 194 0.34 13.76 0.51
CA GLY A 194 -0.98 14.06 1.05
C GLY A 194 -1.09 13.70 2.53
N TRP A 195 -0.67 12.50 2.92
CA TRP A 195 -0.70 12.06 4.31
C TRP A 195 0.25 12.84 5.23
N ARG A 196 1.40 13.31 4.72
CA ARG A 196 2.27 14.23 5.45
C ARG A 196 1.57 15.55 5.76
N ARG A 197 0.78 16.09 4.83
CA ARG A 197 -0.01 17.31 5.06
C ARG A 197 -1.10 17.07 6.11
N VAL A 198 -1.83 15.97 6.02
CA VAL A 198 -2.82 15.58 7.05
C VAL A 198 -2.16 15.50 8.43
N ALA A 199 -0.99 14.86 8.54
CA ALA A 199 -0.27 14.75 9.81
C ALA A 199 0.18 16.12 10.37
N ASN A 200 0.59 17.05 9.50
CA ASN A 200 0.95 18.40 9.92
C ASN A 200 -0.26 19.18 10.45
N VAL A 201 -1.43 19.04 9.80
CA VAL A 201 -2.68 19.66 10.26
C VAL A 201 -3.09 19.07 11.61
N ASP A 202 -3.07 17.74 11.76
CA ASP A 202 -3.32 17.06 13.04
C ASP A 202 -2.40 17.57 14.17
N SER A 203 -1.12 17.79 13.87
CA SER A 203 -0.12 18.25 14.84
C SER A 203 -0.38 19.70 15.27
N ARG A 204 -0.69 20.59 14.33
CA ARG A 204 -1.04 22.00 14.62
C ARG A 204 -2.32 22.12 15.43
N ALA A 205 -3.33 21.30 15.13
CA ALA A 205 -4.57 21.24 15.89
C ALA A 205 -4.32 20.80 17.35
N ARG A 206 -3.49 19.76 17.57
CA ARG A 206 -3.09 19.32 18.91
C ARG A 206 -2.31 20.37 19.70
N ALA A 207 -1.55 21.22 19.00
CA ALA A 207 -0.82 22.33 19.61
C ALA A 207 -1.68 23.59 19.88
N GLY A 208 -2.98 23.55 19.56
CA GLY A 208 -3.89 24.70 19.73
C GLY A 208 -3.68 25.85 18.74
N GLN A 209 -2.87 25.63 17.68
CA GLN A 209 -2.44 26.67 16.72
C GLN A 209 -3.30 26.72 15.45
N ALA A 210 -4.30 25.84 15.33
CA ALA A 210 -5.21 25.82 14.20
C ALA A 210 -6.66 25.70 14.71
N PRO A 211 -7.64 26.40 14.11
CA PRO A 211 -9.03 26.23 14.47
C PRO A 211 -9.41 24.76 14.29
N ALA A 212 -10.12 24.19 15.27
CA ALA A 212 -10.49 22.77 15.41
C ALA A 212 -11.45 22.23 14.33
N ARG A 213 -11.40 22.77 13.11
CA ARG A 213 -12.44 22.57 12.10
C ARG A 213 -12.21 21.44 11.12
N ILE A 214 -11.13 20.67 11.22
CA ILE A 214 -10.94 19.52 10.33
C ILE A 214 -10.23 18.40 11.07
N LEU A 215 -11.04 17.44 11.51
CA LEU A 215 -10.75 16.02 11.76
C LEU A 215 -11.64 15.57 12.92
N CYS A 216 -12.93 15.35 12.63
CA CYS A 216 -13.74 14.50 13.49
C CYS A 216 -13.00 13.17 13.64
N ARG A 217 -12.77 12.79 14.89
CA ARG A 217 -12.40 11.43 15.28
C ARG A 217 -13.37 10.41 14.70
#